data_AF-A0A0F8A0W0-F1
#
_entry.id   AF-A0A0F8A0W0-F1
#
_cell.length_a   1.000
_cell.length_b   1.000
_cell.length_c   1.000
_cell.angle_alpha   90.00
_cell.angle_beta   90.00
_cell.angle_gamma   90.00
#
_symmetry.space_group_name_H-M   'P 1'
#
loop_
_entity.id
_entity.type
_entity.pdbx_description
1 polymer ?
#
loop_
_entity_poly.entity_id
_entity_poly.type
_entity_poly.pdbx_seq_one_letter_code
_entity_poly.pdbx_strand_id
1 'polypeptide(L)'
;MSLNSTQSIVPALTNLLPHQPYHVFLDNLFSSPKLFVALRQRGIGATGTARTNCGIDKTLTQDKAADLRGQLNWAWGTIKAIPTHDNLVNQLAWKDNALVLMLSTVHTGVEVEQRIRRRPNNLKKPQQKAIKREFGDEPTKELLIPAATAEYNDNMGGVDIGDQLRSYLGFDHPIRRGGWKAIAFGFLLDTALINSYILQQRGRPNWAAFQSQISWRQQLIDEQRYIAYIGT
;
A
#
# COMPACT_ATOMS: atom_id res chain seq x y z
N MET A 1 3.61 -25.68 -5.38
CA MET A 1 4.29 -24.84 -6.40
C MET A 1 4.97 -23.68 -5.69
N SER A 2 6.22 -23.34 -6.07
CA SER A 2 7.02 -22.30 -5.41
C SER A 2 6.63 -20.89 -5.84
N LEU A 3 6.72 -19.94 -4.91
CA LEU A 3 6.67 -18.50 -5.18
C LEU A 3 8.02 -18.06 -5.78
N ASN A 4 8.02 -16.97 -6.56
CA ASN A 4 9.29 -16.37 -6.99
C ASN A 4 9.99 -15.66 -5.82
N SER A 5 11.26 -15.27 -5.99
CA SER A 5 12.06 -14.64 -4.94
C SER A 5 11.41 -13.35 -4.42
N THR A 6 10.94 -12.49 -5.31
CA THR A 6 10.27 -11.22 -4.96
C THR A 6 9.02 -11.45 -4.10
N GLN A 7 8.18 -12.43 -4.45
CA GLN A 7 6.95 -12.73 -3.72
C GLN A 7 7.22 -13.44 -2.40
N SER A 8 8.28 -14.24 -2.33
CA SER A 8 8.65 -14.99 -1.12
C SER A 8 9.04 -14.10 0.06
N ILE A 9 9.37 -12.83 -0.21
CA ILE A 9 9.63 -11.85 0.85
C ILE A 9 8.38 -11.56 1.70
N VAL A 10 7.18 -11.61 1.12
CA VAL A 10 5.95 -11.27 1.85
C VAL A 10 5.63 -12.31 2.93
N PRO A 11 5.65 -13.63 2.66
CA PRO A 11 5.59 -14.64 3.71
C PRO A 11 6.71 -14.52 4.75
N ALA A 12 7.93 -14.21 4.33
CA ALA A 12 9.05 -14.07 5.25
C ALA A 12 8.83 -12.91 6.23
N LEU A 13 8.39 -11.75 5.74
CA LEU A 13 8.09 -10.58 6.56
C LEU A 13 6.89 -10.80 7.48
N THR A 14 5.82 -11.42 6.96
CA THR A 14 4.62 -11.68 7.77
C THR A 14 4.85 -12.72 8.86
N ASN A 15 5.76 -13.67 8.67
CA ASN A 15 6.18 -14.62 9.71
C ASN A 15 6.95 -13.95 10.88
N LEU A 16 7.45 -12.73 10.71
CA LEU A 16 8.10 -11.97 11.78
C LEU A 16 7.11 -11.24 12.69
N LEU A 17 5.83 -11.22 12.32
CA LEU A 17 4.78 -10.57 13.09
C LEU A 17 4.33 -11.48 14.25
N PRO A 18 3.92 -10.90 15.40
CA PRO A 18 3.27 -11.65 16.48
C PRO A 18 2.06 -12.46 16.01
N HIS A 19 1.68 -13.53 16.69
CA HIS A 19 0.51 -14.31 16.29
C HIS A 19 -0.81 -13.56 16.51
N GLN A 20 -1.34 -12.94 15.45
CA GLN A 20 -2.61 -12.22 15.43
C GLN A 20 -3.26 -12.31 14.04
N PRO A 21 -4.58 -12.09 13.92
CA PRO A 21 -5.21 -11.94 12.61
C PRO A 21 -4.69 -10.66 11.94
N TYR A 22 -4.12 -10.80 10.75
CA TYR A 22 -3.62 -9.68 9.96
C TYR A 22 -4.34 -9.57 8.62
N HIS A 23 -4.49 -8.33 8.17
CA HIS A 23 -4.84 -7.98 6.81
C HIS A 23 -3.68 -7.20 6.20
N VAL A 24 -3.02 -7.76 5.18
CA VAL A 24 -1.91 -7.11 4.48
C VAL A 24 -2.38 -6.49 3.16
N PHE A 25 -1.86 -5.30 2.87
CA PHE A 25 -2.11 -4.57 1.64
C PHE A 25 -0.86 -4.59 0.76
N LEU A 26 -0.98 -5.14 -0.45
CA LEU A 26 0.16 -5.42 -1.32
C LEU A 26 0.16 -4.57 -2.58
N ASP A 27 1.32 -4.01 -2.90
CA ASP A 27 1.56 -3.42 -4.22
C ASP A 27 1.55 -4.51 -5.32
N ASN A 28 1.26 -4.08 -6.54
CA ASN A 28 1.17 -4.89 -7.73
C ASN A 28 2.48 -5.60 -8.12
N LEU A 29 3.63 -5.19 -7.56
CA LEU A 29 4.91 -5.89 -7.72
C LEU A 29 4.88 -7.28 -7.06
N PHE A 30 4.21 -7.41 -5.92
CA PHE A 30 4.15 -8.65 -5.14
C PHE A 30 2.89 -9.46 -5.47
N SER A 31 1.82 -8.79 -5.89
CA SER A 31 0.51 -9.41 -6.02
C SER A 31 0.46 -10.51 -7.09
N SER A 32 -0.03 -11.69 -6.69
CA SER A 32 -0.40 -12.79 -7.59
C SER A 32 -1.41 -13.71 -6.90
N PRO A 33 -2.26 -14.44 -7.65
CA PRO A 33 -3.21 -15.36 -7.03
C PRO A 33 -2.53 -16.42 -6.14
N LYS A 34 -1.37 -16.93 -6.58
CA LYS A 34 -0.57 -17.91 -5.82
C LYS A 34 -0.13 -17.38 -4.45
N LEU A 35 0.39 -16.15 -4.40
CA LEU A 35 0.78 -15.53 -3.14
C LEU A 35 -0.43 -15.35 -2.21
N PHE A 36 -1.55 -14.90 -2.76
CA PHE A 36 -2.77 -14.66 -1.98
C PHE A 36 -3.35 -15.95 -1.39
N VAL A 37 -3.34 -17.06 -2.15
CA VAL A 37 -3.67 -18.39 -1.62
C VAL A 37 -2.74 -18.76 -0.46
N ALA A 38 -1.43 -18.58 -0.62
CA ALA A 38 -0.46 -18.91 0.42
C ALA A 38 -0.59 -18.05 1.68
N LEU A 39 -1.04 -16.79 1.57
CA LEU A 39 -1.35 -15.94 2.72
C LEU A 39 -2.65 -16.39 3.40
N ARG A 40 -3.70 -16.68 2.63
CA ARG A 40 -4.97 -17.19 3.17
C ARG A 40 -4.79 -18.49 3.93
N GLN A 41 -3.97 -19.42 3.41
CA GLN A 41 -3.64 -20.68 4.09
C GLN A 41 -2.90 -20.49 5.41
N ARG A 42 -2.23 -19.34 5.61
CA ARG A 42 -1.60 -18.94 6.88
C ARG A 42 -2.55 -18.15 7.81
N GLY A 43 -3.83 -18.00 7.43
CA GLY A 43 -4.79 -17.19 8.19
C GLY A 43 -4.61 -15.68 8.01
N ILE A 44 -3.91 -15.25 6.95
CA ILE A 44 -3.64 -13.84 6.68
C ILE A 44 -4.56 -13.35 5.55
N GLY A 45 -5.35 -12.32 5.85
CA GLY A 45 -6.13 -11.58 4.86
C GLY A 45 -5.21 -10.76 3.96
N ALA A 46 -5.51 -10.67 2.67
CA ALA A 46 -4.70 -9.94 1.71
C ALA A 46 -5.59 -9.22 0.70
N THR A 47 -5.26 -7.95 0.43
CA THR A 47 -5.84 -7.15 -0.67
C THR A 47 -4.72 -6.44 -1.41
N GLY A 48 -4.76 -6.41 -2.74
CA GLY A 48 -3.71 -5.73 -3.50
C GLY A 48 -4.11 -5.43 -4.92
N THR A 49 -3.44 -4.46 -5.52
CA THR A 49 -3.61 -4.17 -6.95
C THR A 49 -2.88 -5.23 -7.77
N ALA A 50 -3.40 -5.55 -8.97
CA ALA A 50 -2.89 -6.63 -9.80
C ALA A 50 -2.42 -6.15 -11.17
N ARG A 51 -1.34 -6.75 -11.68
CA ARG A 51 -0.90 -6.59 -13.07
C ARG A 51 -1.53 -7.66 -13.95
N THR A 52 -1.68 -7.39 -15.24
CA THR A 52 -2.19 -8.38 -16.21
C THR A 52 -1.30 -9.61 -16.34
N ASN A 53 0.00 -9.47 -16.09
CA ASN A 53 0.97 -10.57 -16.18
C ASN A 53 1.21 -11.32 -14.87
N CYS A 54 0.41 -11.08 -13.81
CA CYS A 54 0.59 -11.76 -12.52
C CYS A 54 -0.15 -13.11 -12.39
N GLY A 55 -0.70 -13.62 -13.50
CA GLY A 55 -1.40 -14.91 -13.54
C GLY A 55 -2.89 -14.82 -13.19
N ILE A 56 -3.51 -13.66 -13.38
CA ILE A 56 -4.96 -13.48 -13.25
C ILE A 56 -5.72 -14.05 -14.44
N ASP A 57 -7.03 -14.16 -14.29
CA ASP A 57 -7.96 -14.64 -15.30
C ASP A 57 -7.81 -13.86 -16.63
N LYS A 58 -7.82 -14.62 -17.73
CA LYS A 58 -7.59 -14.08 -19.08
C LYS A 58 -8.68 -13.09 -19.49
N THR A 59 -9.92 -13.27 -19.04
CA THR A 59 -11.02 -12.35 -19.36
C THR A 59 -10.77 -10.98 -18.75
N LEU A 60 -10.25 -10.90 -17.51
CA LEU A 60 -9.90 -9.63 -16.88
C LEU A 60 -8.73 -8.94 -17.60
N THR A 61 -7.78 -9.73 -18.11
CA THR A 61 -6.67 -9.20 -18.93
C THR A 61 -7.17 -8.64 -20.26
N GLN A 62 -8.13 -9.31 -20.90
CA GLN A 62 -8.78 -8.84 -22.13
C GLN A 62 -9.58 -7.56 -21.87
N ASP A 63 -10.36 -7.52 -20.78
CA ASP A 63 -11.12 -6.34 -20.36
C ASP A 63 -10.18 -5.14 -20.13
N LYS A 64 -9.05 -5.36 -19.45
CA LYS A 64 -8.03 -4.32 -19.24
C LYS A 64 -7.42 -3.82 -20.55
N ALA A 65 -7.16 -4.70 -21.50
CA ALA A 65 -6.65 -4.33 -22.81
C ALA A 65 -7.68 -3.56 -23.66
N ALA A 66 -8.95 -3.97 -23.60
CA ALA A 66 -10.05 -3.26 -24.25
C ALA A 66 -10.25 -1.87 -23.63
N ASP A 67 -10.13 -1.75 -22.30
CA ASP A 67 -10.23 -0.48 -21.59
C ASP A 67 -9.16 0.51 -22.05
N LEU A 68 -7.89 0.08 -22.11
CA LEU A 68 -6.77 0.90 -22.59
C LEU A 68 -7.01 1.48 -23.98
N ARG A 69 -7.69 0.73 -24.87
CA ARG A 69 -8.08 1.18 -26.22
C ARG A 69 -9.38 1.98 -26.26
N GLY A 70 -10.06 2.15 -25.12
CA GLY A 70 -11.37 2.81 -25.02
C GLY A 70 -12.50 2.03 -25.69
N GLN A 71 -12.34 0.71 -25.80
CA GLN A 71 -13.27 -0.26 -26.40
C GLN A 71 -14.08 -1.02 -25.34
N LEU A 72 -13.75 -0.88 -24.06
CA LEU A 72 -14.54 -1.44 -22.97
C LEU A 72 -15.76 -0.55 -22.69
N ASN A 73 -16.95 -1.06 -22.98
CA ASN A 73 -18.22 -0.33 -22.84
C ASN A 73 -18.85 -0.48 -21.45
N TRP A 74 -18.04 -0.52 -20.38
CA TRP A 74 -18.56 -0.59 -19.01
C TRP A 74 -18.98 0.80 -18.53
N ALA A 75 -20.10 0.86 -17.81
CA ALA A 75 -20.48 2.04 -17.04
C ALA A 75 -19.46 2.27 -15.91
N TRP A 76 -19.32 3.51 -15.46
CA TRP A 76 -18.51 3.78 -14.28
C TRP A 76 -19.07 3.01 -13.08
N GLY A 77 -18.21 2.56 -12.18
CA GLY A 77 -18.62 1.80 -11.00
C GLY A 77 -18.89 0.32 -11.27
N THR A 78 -18.90 -0.14 -12.52
CA THR A 78 -19.08 -1.56 -12.84
C THR A 78 -17.98 -2.40 -12.21
N ILE A 79 -18.36 -3.47 -11.51
CA ILE A 79 -17.45 -4.45 -10.89
C ILE A 79 -17.68 -5.82 -11.54
N LYS A 80 -16.58 -6.52 -11.81
CA LYS A 80 -16.58 -7.93 -12.20
C LYS A 80 -15.66 -8.69 -11.25
N ALA A 81 -16.17 -9.75 -10.66
CA ALA A 81 -15.43 -10.63 -9.76
C ALA A 81 -15.36 -12.03 -10.36
N ILE A 82 -14.16 -12.62 -10.35
CA ILE A 82 -13.93 -14.00 -10.77
C ILE A 82 -13.12 -14.69 -9.67
N PRO A 83 -13.69 -15.67 -8.95
CA PRO A 83 -12.92 -16.46 -8.01
C PRO A 83 -11.89 -17.32 -8.74
N THR A 84 -10.76 -17.61 -8.10
CA THR A 84 -9.86 -18.67 -8.54
C THR A 84 -10.56 -20.02 -8.54
N HIS A 85 -10.05 -21.01 -9.28
CA HIS A 85 -10.69 -22.34 -9.39
C HIS A 85 -10.91 -23.04 -8.04
N ASP A 86 -10.05 -22.77 -7.06
CA ASP A 86 -10.16 -23.27 -5.69
C ASP A 86 -11.06 -22.43 -4.78
N ASN A 87 -11.65 -21.35 -5.31
CA ASN A 87 -12.49 -20.39 -4.60
C ASN A 87 -11.81 -19.70 -3.40
N LEU A 88 -10.48 -19.63 -3.39
CA LEU A 88 -9.69 -19.07 -2.29
C LEU A 88 -9.34 -17.58 -2.48
N VAL A 89 -9.36 -17.07 -3.71
CA VAL A 89 -8.99 -15.67 -4.01
C VAL A 89 -9.97 -15.11 -5.03
N ASN A 90 -10.51 -13.92 -4.75
CA ASN A 90 -11.31 -13.18 -5.72
C ASN A 90 -10.42 -12.26 -6.55
N GLN A 91 -10.64 -12.32 -7.86
CA GLN A 91 -9.96 -11.48 -8.86
C GLN A 91 -10.98 -10.45 -9.33
N LEU A 92 -10.70 -9.19 -9.04
CA LEU A 92 -11.65 -8.10 -9.22
C LEU A 92 -11.20 -7.20 -10.36
N ALA A 93 -12.14 -6.77 -11.19
CA ALA A 93 -12.00 -5.66 -12.11
C ALA A 93 -13.05 -4.60 -11.79
N TRP A 94 -12.63 -3.36 -11.58
CA TRP A 94 -13.51 -2.24 -11.28
C TRP A 94 -13.31 -1.10 -12.27
N LYS A 95 -14.41 -0.61 -12.85
CA LYS A 95 -14.37 0.49 -13.80
C LYS A 95 -14.34 1.86 -13.11
N ASP A 96 -13.14 2.39 -12.93
CA ASP A 96 -12.92 3.77 -12.50
C ASP A 96 -12.50 4.68 -13.70
N ASN A 97 -11.60 5.64 -13.47
CA ASN A 97 -10.91 6.42 -14.50
C ASN A 97 -10.27 5.53 -15.57
N ALA A 98 -9.76 4.39 -15.13
CA ALA A 98 -9.32 3.26 -15.92
C ALA A 98 -9.80 2.00 -15.21
N LEU A 99 -9.80 0.86 -15.89
CA LEU A 99 -10.13 -0.42 -15.28
C LEU A 99 -9.07 -0.77 -14.23
N VAL A 100 -9.44 -0.83 -12.96
CA VAL A 100 -8.56 -1.26 -11.87
C VAL A 100 -8.66 -2.76 -11.72
N LEU A 101 -7.52 -3.44 -11.59
CA LEU A 101 -7.46 -4.87 -11.31
C LEU A 101 -6.97 -5.08 -9.89
N MET A 102 -7.63 -5.96 -9.14
CA MET A 102 -7.28 -6.27 -7.76
C MET A 102 -7.38 -7.77 -7.49
N LEU A 103 -6.68 -8.20 -6.46
CA LEU A 103 -6.83 -9.50 -5.82
C LEU A 103 -7.26 -9.28 -4.38
N SER A 104 -8.13 -10.14 -3.88
CA SER A 104 -8.48 -10.15 -2.46
C SER A 104 -8.82 -11.55 -1.96
N THR A 105 -8.41 -11.84 -0.72
CA THR A 105 -8.90 -13.02 0.04
C THR A 105 -10.03 -12.66 1.01
N VAL A 106 -10.31 -11.36 1.17
CA VAL A 106 -11.25 -10.81 2.15
C VAL A 106 -12.56 -10.38 1.49
N HIS A 107 -12.46 -9.73 0.32
CA HIS A 107 -13.60 -9.15 -0.39
C HIS A 107 -14.13 -10.08 -1.49
N THR A 108 -15.46 -10.10 -1.65
CA THR A 108 -16.14 -10.86 -2.71
C THR A 108 -16.33 -10.06 -4.00
N GLY A 109 -16.26 -8.73 -3.92
CA GLY A 109 -16.43 -7.84 -5.06
C GLY A 109 -17.86 -7.32 -5.22
N VAL A 110 -18.71 -7.48 -4.22
CA VAL A 110 -20.06 -6.89 -4.15
C VAL A 110 -20.15 -5.78 -3.12
N GLU A 111 -19.20 -5.74 -2.19
CA GLU A 111 -19.12 -4.80 -1.09
C GLU A 111 -18.75 -3.41 -1.64
N VAL A 112 -19.51 -2.39 -1.25
CA VAL A 112 -19.33 -1.02 -1.68
C VAL A 112 -19.36 -0.05 -0.51
N GLU A 113 -18.63 1.04 -0.64
CA GLU A 113 -18.58 2.16 0.31
C GLU A 113 -18.90 3.47 -0.41
N GLN A 114 -19.62 4.37 0.26
CA GLN A 114 -19.82 5.72 -0.22
C GLN A 114 -18.57 6.57 0.05
N ARG A 115 -18.09 7.26 -0.99
CA ARG A 115 -16.98 8.23 -0.88
C ARG A 115 -17.30 9.47 -1.68
N ILE A 116 -17.04 10.63 -1.08
CA ILE A 116 -17.02 11.91 -1.79
C ILE A 116 -15.74 11.95 -2.64
N ARG A 117 -15.89 12.07 -3.96
CA ARG A 117 -14.77 12.13 -4.90
C ARG A 117 -14.83 13.40 -5.73
N ARG A 118 -13.65 13.97 -5.97
CA ARG A 118 -13.47 15.09 -6.90
C ARG A 118 -13.37 14.56 -8.32
N ARG A 119 -13.90 15.33 -9.26
CA ARG A 119 -13.76 15.06 -10.68
C ARG A 119 -12.27 15.03 -11.04
N PRO A 120 -11.77 13.99 -11.72
CA PRO A 120 -10.38 13.98 -12.15
C PRO A 120 -10.12 15.06 -13.20
N ASN A 121 -8.96 15.71 -13.10
CA ASN A 121 -8.48 16.63 -14.11
C ASN A 121 -8.03 15.86 -15.36
N ASN A 122 -8.05 16.53 -16.53
CA ASN A 122 -7.49 16.00 -17.78
C ASN A 122 -8.07 14.65 -18.25
N LEU A 123 -9.40 14.56 -18.37
CA LEU A 123 -10.13 13.41 -18.92
C LEU A 123 -10.02 13.31 -20.46
N LYS A 124 -8.80 13.14 -20.97
CA LYS A 124 -8.48 13.11 -22.41
C LYS A 124 -8.28 11.69 -22.96
N LYS A 125 -8.05 10.69 -22.11
CA LYS A 125 -7.71 9.33 -22.54
C LYS A 125 -8.96 8.53 -22.94
N PRO A 126 -8.87 7.60 -23.91
CA PRO A 126 -10.01 6.79 -24.36
C PRO A 126 -10.71 6.02 -23.24
N GLN A 127 -9.95 5.48 -22.28
CA GLN A 127 -10.46 4.75 -21.12
C GLN A 127 -11.27 5.61 -20.13
N GLN A 128 -11.13 6.94 -20.18
CA GLN A 128 -11.75 7.85 -19.20
C GLN A 128 -13.19 8.25 -19.57
N LYS A 129 -13.76 7.69 -20.65
CA LYS A 129 -15.13 8.03 -21.10
C LYS A 129 -16.18 7.78 -20.02
N ALA A 130 -16.08 6.68 -19.28
CA ALA A 130 -17.08 6.30 -18.27
C ALA A 130 -17.13 7.30 -17.11
N ILE A 131 -15.99 7.59 -16.46
CA ILE A 131 -15.92 8.60 -15.39
C ILE A 131 -16.34 10.00 -15.89
N LYS A 132 -16.01 10.35 -17.14
CA LYS A 132 -16.39 11.65 -17.70
C LYS A 132 -17.91 11.79 -17.78
N ARG A 133 -18.61 10.72 -18.20
CA ARG A 133 -20.08 10.67 -18.22
C ARG A 133 -20.66 10.69 -16.82
N GLU A 134 -20.09 9.89 -15.91
CA GLU A 134 -20.54 9.79 -14.52
C GLU A 134 -20.53 11.16 -13.81
N PHE A 135 -19.44 11.90 -13.92
CA PHE A 135 -19.32 13.21 -13.28
C PHE A 135 -20.12 14.32 -13.97
N GLY A 136 -20.50 14.19 -15.25
CA GLY A 136 -21.19 15.26 -15.97
C GLY A 136 -20.37 16.54 -15.98
N ASP A 137 -20.87 17.63 -15.40
CA ASP A 137 -20.14 18.88 -15.13
C ASP A 137 -19.87 19.13 -13.63
N GLU A 138 -20.27 18.21 -12.78
CA GLU A 138 -20.16 18.37 -11.34
C GLU A 138 -18.68 18.23 -10.89
N PRO A 139 -18.18 19.16 -10.05
CA PRO A 139 -16.79 19.12 -9.60
C PRO A 139 -16.53 18.04 -8.54
N THR A 140 -17.58 17.64 -7.82
CA THR A 140 -17.52 16.67 -6.73
C THR A 140 -18.80 15.85 -6.74
N LYS A 141 -18.70 14.54 -6.47
CA LYS A 141 -19.85 13.63 -6.33
C LYS A 141 -19.65 12.67 -5.18
N GLU A 142 -20.75 12.28 -4.56
CA GLU A 142 -20.78 11.10 -3.69
C GLU A 142 -21.00 9.86 -4.55
N LEU A 143 -20.09 8.90 -4.45
CA LEU A 143 -20.05 7.73 -5.32
C LEU A 143 -19.86 6.46 -4.50
N LEU A 144 -20.52 5.38 -4.94
CA LEU A 144 -20.27 4.03 -4.43
C LEU A 144 -19.03 3.46 -5.11
N ILE A 145 -18.02 3.12 -4.32
CA ILE A 145 -16.79 2.47 -4.79
C ILE A 145 -16.65 1.09 -4.13
N PRO A 146 -15.90 0.14 -4.73
CA PRO A 146 -15.68 -1.15 -4.09
C PRO A 146 -14.98 -0.99 -2.74
N ALA A 147 -15.47 -1.67 -1.71
CA ALA A 147 -14.87 -1.66 -0.38
C ALA A 147 -13.40 -2.10 -0.43
N ALA A 148 -13.08 -3.12 -1.24
CA ALA A 148 -11.71 -3.56 -1.48
C ALA A 148 -10.77 -2.43 -1.95
N THR A 149 -11.26 -1.52 -2.80
CA THR A 149 -10.49 -0.37 -3.28
C THR A 149 -10.39 0.72 -2.21
N ALA A 150 -11.50 0.98 -1.51
CA ALA A 150 -11.56 1.97 -0.45
C ALA A 150 -10.55 1.63 0.66
N GLU A 151 -10.65 0.40 1.19
CA GLU A 151 -9.79 -0.11 2.23
C GLU A 151 -8.32 -0.23 1.77
N TYR A 152 -8.08 -0.62 0.52
CA TYR A 152 -6.73 -0.58 -0.04
C TYR A 152 -6.15 0.83 -0.01
N ASN A 153 -6.88 1.85 -0.45
CA ASN A 153 -6.34 3.22 -0.46
C ASN A 153 -6.13 3.77 0.96
N ASP A 154 -6.97 3.40 1.91
CA ASP A 154 -6.86 3.87 3.29
C ASP A 154 -5.66 3.24 4.03
N ASN A 155 -5.30 1.99 3.69
CA ASN A 155 -4.26 1.24 4.39
C ASN A 155 -2.95 1.07 3.60
N MET A 156 -2.95 1.35 2.30
CA MET A 156 -1.74 1.41 1.49
C MET A 156 -0.93 2.67 1.83
N GLY A 157 0.38 2.63 1.63
CA GLY A 157 1.27 3.79 1.84
C GLY A 157 2.04 3.78 3.15
N GLY A 158 1.85 2.79 4.03
CA GLY A 158 2.64 2.67 5.26
C GLY A 158 4.16 2.63 5.02
N VAL A 159 4.60 1.97 3.95
CA VAL A 159 6.01 1.94 3.52
C VAL A 159 6.46 3.32 3.02
N ASP A 160 5.68 3.94 2.13
CA ASP A 160 6.00 5.26 1.57
C ASP A 160 6.09 6.35 2.65
N ILE A 161 5.22 6.30 3.66
CA ILE A 161 5.27 7.18 4.83
C ILE A 161 6.58 6.98 5.60
N GLY A 162 6.99 5.72 5.81
CA GLY A 162 8.26 5.40 6.47
C GLY A 162 9.47 5.95 5.69
N ASP A 163 9.48 5.78 4.37
CA ASP A 163 10.53 6.29 3.50
C ASP A 163 10.54 7.83 3.44
N GLN A 164 9.37 8.46 3.42
CA GLN A 164 9.24 9.91 3.49
C GLN A 164 9.79 10.46 4.81
N LEU A 165 9.41 9.87 5.95
CA LEU A 165 9.93 10.26 7.26
C LEU A 165 11.46 10.15 7.34
N ARG A 166 12.04 9.10 6.71
CA ARG A 166 13.49 8.88 6.58
C ARG A 166 14.16 9.97 5.74
N SER A 167 13.55 10.38 4.64
CA SER A 167 14.13 11.38 3.73
C SER A 167 14.21 12.79 4.33
N TYR A 168 13.31 13.17 5.24
CA TYR A 168 13.20 14.55 5.72
C TYR A 168 14.44 15.05 6.48
N LEU A 169 15.11 14.16 7.20
CA LEU A 169 16.32 14.45 7.97
C LEU A 169 17.48 13.54 7.55
N GLY A 170 17.48 13.12 6.28
CA GLY A 170 18.56 12.32 5.71
C GLY A 170 19.88 13.09 5.73
N PHE A 171 20.99 12.37 5.70
CA PHE A 171 22.31 12.99 5.67
C PHE A 171 22.49 13.81 4.38
N ASP A 172 22.80 15.10 4.51
CA ASP A 172 23.04 16.03 3.38
C ASP A 172 24.23 15.64 2.48
N HIS A 173 25.00 14.63 2.87
CA HIS A 173 26.20 14.20 2.18
C HIS A 173 26.23 12.69 1.92
N PRO A 174 26.67 12.24 0.73
CA PRO A 174 26.86 10.83 0.44
C PRO A 174 27.83 10.19 1.45
N ILE A 175 27.35 9.20 2.20
CA ILE A 175 28.21 8.39 3.08
C ILE A 175 29.05 7.46 2.20
N ARG A 176 30.21 7.95 1.73
CA ARG A 176 31.18 7.19 0.93
C ARG A 176 32.09 6.33 1.82
N ARG A 177 31.51 5.58 2.77
CA ARG A 177 32.28 4.78 3.74
C ARG A 177 32.09 3.25 3.59
N GLY A 178 31.61 2.81 2.42
CA GLY A 178 31.39 1.39 2.08
C GLY A 178 29.96 0.90 2.35
N GLY A 179 29.54 -0.16 1.66
CA GLY A 179 28.15 -0.62 1.64
C GLY A 179 27.55 -0.93 3.02
N TRP A 180 28.31 -1.56 3.93
CA TRP A 180 27.82 -1.89 5.27
C TRP A 180 27.59 -0.64 6.13
N LYS A 181 28.44 0.39 6.02
CA LYS A 181 28.27 1.65 6.78
C LYS A 181 27.08 2.46 6.25
N ALA A 182 26.85 2.43 4.94
CA ALA A 182 25.67 3.04 4.35
C ALA A 182 24.38 2.39 4.88
N ILE A 183 24.35 1.05 5.00
CA ILE A 183 23.21 0.34 5.58
C ILE A 183 23.07 0.66 7.08
N ALA A 184 24.15 0.55 7.85
CA ALA A 184 24.11 0.77 9.30
C ALA A 184 23.65 2.20 9.65
N PHE A 185 24.27 3.20 9.04
CA PHE A 185 24.05 4.60 9.42
C PHE A 185 22.96 5.29 8.59
N GLY A 186 22.86 5.02 7.28
CA GLY A 186 21.86 5.65 6.40
C GLY A 186 20.52 4.91 6.31
N PHE A 187 20.44 3.67 6.81
CA PHE A 187 19.19 2.93 6.83
C PHE A 187 18.76 2.54 8.25
N LEU A 188 19.55 1.73 8.94
CA LEU A 188 19.15 1.15 10.23
C LEU A 188 19.03 2.20 11.33
N LEU A 189 20.03 3.08 11.46
CA LEU A 189 19.98 4.16 12.46
C LEU A 189 18.81 5.12 12.22
N ASP A 190 18.61 5.58 10.98
CA ASP A 190 17.47 6.45 10.66
C ASP A 190 16.12 5.76 10.93
N THR A 191 16.03 4.47 10.61
CA THR A 191 14.83 3.66 10.93
C THR A 191 14.62 3.60 12.44
N ALA A 192 15.67 3.39 13.23
CA ALA A 192 15.57 3.37 14.69
C ALA A 192 15.14 4.74 15.27
N LEU A 193 15.69 5.85 14.75
CA LEU A 193 15.33 7.21 15.16
C LEU A 193 13.88 7.54 14.83
N ILE A 194 13.38 7.09 13.69
CA ILE A 194 11.98 7.33 13.29
C ILE A 194 11.04 6.42 14.06
N ASN A 195 11.40 5.16 14.27
CA ASN A 195 10.61 4.26 15.09
C ASN A 195 10.51 4.78 16.53
N SER A 196 11.60 5.29 17.12
CA SER A 196 11.55 5.89 18.46
C SER A 196 10.68 7.16 18.49
N TYR A 197 10.75 7.99 17.45
CA TYR A 197 9.88 9.16 17.30
C TYR A 197 8.40 8.77 17.22
N ILE A 198 8.05 7.77 16.39
CA ILE A 198 6.68 7.28 16.27
C ILE A 198 6.20 6.66 17.59
N LEU A 199 7.06 5.88 18.26
CA LEU A 199 6.76 5.27 19.55
C LEU A 199 6.50 6.33 20.62
N GLN A 200 7.29 7.41 20.70
CA GLN A 200 6.98 8.46 21.69
C GLN A 200 5.70 9.24 21.36
N GLN A 201 5.35 9.40 20.08
CA GLN A 201 4.07 10.04 19.72
C GLN A 201 2.86 9.16 20.04
N ARG A 202 2.97 7.84 19.79
CA ARG A 202 1.83 6.90 19.89
C ARG A 202 1.76 6.15 21.21
N GLY A 203 2.89 6.00 21.90
CA GLY A 203 3.07 5.15 23.06
C GLY A 203 2.67 5.77 24.40
N ARG A 204 2.10 6.99 24.39
CA ARG A 204 1.68 7.73 25.60
C ARG A 204 2.74 7.71 26.71
N PRO A 205 3.95 8.22 26.43
CA PRO A 205 5.02 8.20 27.41
C PRO A 205 4.70 9.10 28.62
N ASN A 206 5.44 8.91 29.71
CA ASN A 206 5.32 9.72 30.92
C ASN A 206 5.94 11.13 30.78
N TRP A 207 6.25 11.56 29.55
CA TRP A 207 6.80 12.88 29.23
C TRP A 207 5.95 13.57 28.16
N ALA A 208 6.11 14.90 28.05
CA ALA A 208 5.43 15.67 27.01
C ALA A 208 5.89 15.20 25.62
N ALA A 209 4.94 14.83 24.77
CA ALA A 209 5.25 14.32 23.44
C ALA A 209 5.89 15.39 22.55
N PHE A 210 7.00 15.02 21.91
CA PHE A 210 7.68 15.89 20.95
C PHE A 210 6.92 15.90 19.62
N GLN A 211 6.67 17.11 19.11
CA GLN A 211 5.83 17.32 17.92
C GLN A 211 6.63 17.31 16.60
N SER A 212 7.95 17.35 16.68
CA SER A 212 8.83 17.32 15.50
C SER A 212 9.95 16.31 15.65
N GLN A 213 10.39 15.74 14.52
CA GLN A 213 11.54 14.86 14.49
C GLN A 213 12.82 15.57 14.95
N ILE A 214 12.97 16.87 14.61
CA ILE A 214 14.13 17.68 14.98
C ILE A 214 14.24 17.79 16.49
N SER A 215 13.18 18.23 17.16
CA SER A 215 13.15 18.36 18.62
C SER A 215 13.39 17.02 19.32
N TRP A 216 12.86 15.93 18.77
CA TRP A 216 13.09 14.59 19.32
C TRP A 216 14.54 14.15 19.19
N ARG A 217 15.15 14.34 18.01
CA ARG A 217 16.57 14.01 17.80
C ARG A 217 17.48 14.87 18.68
N GLN A 218 17.15 16.14 18.88
CA GLN A 218 17.91 17.03 19.77
C GLN A 218 17.88 16.52 21.22
N GLN A 219 16.72 16.12 21.73
CA GLN A 219 16.59 15.54 23.06
C GLN A 219 17.48 14.29 23.23
N LEU A 220 17.49 13.39 22.25
CA LEU A 220 18.34 12.19 22.30
C LEU A 220 19.84 12.53 22.33
N ILE A 221 20.25 13.59 21.61
CA ILE A 221 21.63 14.07 21.62
C ILE A 221 22.00 14.64 22.99
N ASP A 222 21.10 15.45 23.58
CA ASP A 222 21.36 16.10 24.86
C ASP A 222 21.44 15.07 26.00
N GLU A 223 20.60 14.03 25.97
CA GLU A 223 20.70 12.90 26.91
C GLU A 223 22.02 12.12 26.75
N GLN A 224 22.44 11.81 25.52
CA GLN A 224 23.72 11.14 25.30
C GLN A 224 24.91 11.97 25.77
N ARG A 225 24.88 13.29 25.52
CA ARG A 225 25.91 14.21 26.01
C ARG A 225 25.94 14.21 27.53
N TYR A 226 24.78 14.35 28.18
CA TYR A 226 24.68 14.33 29.62
C TYR A 226 25.29 13.04 30.21
N ILE A 227 24.90 11.87 29.71
CA ILE A 227 25.45 10.57 30.15
C ILE A 227 26.98 10.51 29.98
N ALA A 228 27.52 11.05 28.88
CA ALA A 228 28.97 11.09 28.66
C ALA A 228 29.70 12.03 29.65
N TYR A 229 29.06 13.12 30.09
CA TYR A 229 29.63 14.08 31.06
C TYR A 229 29.62 13.58 32.51
N ILE A 230 28.63 12.79 32.92
CA ILE A 230 28.56 12.19 34.28
C ILE A 230 29.27 10.83 34.38
N GLY A 231 29.65 10.23 33.26
CA GLY A 231 30.39 8.96 33.19
C GLY A 231 31.92 9.10 33.23
N THR A 232 32.46 10.32 33.41
CA THR A 232 33.88 10.65 33.62
C THR A 232 34.09 11.25 35.00
#